data_AF-A0A7G8EUX7-F1
#
_entry.id   AF-A0A7G8EUX7-F1
#
_cell.length_a   1.000
_cell.length_b   1.000
_cell.length_c   1.000
_cell.angle_alpha   90.00
_cell.angle_beta   90.00
_cell.angle_gamma   90.00
#
_symmetry.space_group_name_H-M   'P 1'
#
loop_
_entity.id
_entity.type
_entity.pdbx_description
1 polymer ?
#
loop_
_entity_poly.entity_id
_entity_poly.type
_entity_poly.pdbx_seq_one_letter_code
_entity_poly.pdbx_strand_id
1 'polypeptide(L)' 'MPAPLPPLGSSVEPQLSAFSGDLVAVPFWMNGCAQVAHVSREGLRRCRQDLLATGAVLLN' A
#
# COMPACT_ATOMS: atom_id res chain seq x y z
N MET A 1 41.37 16.83 -1.44
CA MET A 1 39.95 17.06 -1.76
C MET A 1 39.24 15.71 -1.67
N PRO A 2 38.33 15.46 -0.71
CA PRO A 2 37.66 14.16 -0.62
C PRO A 2 36.46 14.09 -1.59
N ALA A 3 36.30 12.93 -2.24
CA ALA A 3 35.20 12.64 -3.15
C ALA A 3 33.87 12.43 -2.38
N PRO A 4 32.72 12.80 -2.95
CA PRO A 4 31.43 12.56 -2.30
C PRO A 4 31.03 11.09 -2.41
N LEU A 5 30.67 10.50 -1.28
CA LEU A 5 30.05 9.16 -1.16
C LEU A 5 28.60 9.21 -1.72
N PRO A 6 28.11 8.16 -2.39
CA PRO A 6 26.70 8.05 -2.73
C PRO A 6 25.85 7.75 -1.48
N PRO A 7 24.63 8.29 -1.34
CA PRO A 7 23.76 7.98 -0.23
C PRO A 7 23.28 6.52 -0.32
N LEU A 8 23.56 5.79 0.74
CA LEU A 8 23.10 4.45 1.02
C LEU A 8 21.64 4.55 1.47
N GLY A 9 20.73 4.32 0.53
CA GLY A 9 19.30 4.51 0.75
C GLY A 9 18.47 3.84 -0.31
N SER A 10 18.80 2.60 -0.66
CA SER A 10 17.88 1.71 -1.38
C SER A 10 16.80 1.24 -0.41
N SER A 11 16.03 2.20 0.16
CA SER A 11 14.73 1.88 0.72
C SER A 11 13.90 1.46 -0.46
N VAL A 12 13.47 0.20 -0.46
CA VAL A 12 12.50 -0.33 -1.40
C VAL A 12 11.18 0.41 -1.15
N GLU A 13 11.07 1.64 -1.64
CA GLU A 13 9.76 2.21 -1.90
C GLU A 13 9.18 1.33 -3.01
N PRO A 14 8.06 0.63 -2.78
CA PRO A 14 7.28 0.16 -3.90
C PRO A 14 6.82 1.42 -4.61
N GLN A 15 7.59 1.83 -5.63
CA GLN A 15 7.25 2.83 -6.63
C GLN A 15 5.98 2.33 -7.30
N LEU A 16 4.85 2.56 -6.64
CA LEU A 16 3.52 2.47 -7.22
C LEU A 16 3.42 3.69 -8.13
N SER A 17 4.04 3.55 -9.30
CA SER A 17 4.04 4.52 -10.37
C SER A 17 2.63 5.07 -10.57
N ALA A 18 2.46 6.32 -10.18
CA ALA A 18 1.59 7.30 -10.83
C ALA A 18 0.28 6.77 -11.45
N PHE A 19 -0.66 6.31 -10.62
CA PHE A 19 -2.09 6.45 -10.90
C PHE A 19 -2.64 7.60 -10.05
N SER A 20 -2.19 8.81 -10.34
CA SER A 20 -2.71 10.04 -9.72
C SER A 20 -4.12 10.30 -10.26
N GLY A 21 -5.13 9.81 -9.55
CA GLY A 21 -6.52 10.18 -9.83
C GLY A 21 -7.53 9.55 -8.87
N ASP A 22 -7.45 8.24 -8.65
CA ASP A 22 -8.55 7.51 -8.00
C ASP A 22 -8.12 6.35 -7.09
N LEU A 23 -6.86 6.35 -6.63
CA LEU A 23 -6.41 5.38 -5.63
C LEU A 23 -6.97 5.73 -4.25
N VAL A 24 -7.73 4.80 -3.67
CA VAL A 24 -8.29 4.86 -2.33
C VAL A 24 -7.43 3.98 -1.41
N ALA A 25 -7.05 4.54 -0.27
CA ALA A 25 -6.44 3.81 0.81
C ALA A 25 -7.51 3.01 1.57
N VAL A 26 -7.31 1.71 1.70
CA VAL A 26 -8.15 0.79 2.45
C VAL A 26 -7.32 0.26 3.62
N PRO A 27 -7.47 0.82 4.82
CA PRO A 27 -6.80 0.30 5.99
C PRO A 27 -7.47 -1.00 6.45
N PHE A 28 -6.66 -1.98 6.87
CA PHE A 28 -7.15 -3.27 7.35
C PHE A 28 -6.18 -3.89 8.36
N TRP A 29 -6.70 -4.77 9.20
CA TRP A 29 -5.91 -5.63 10.09
C TRP A 29 -5.90 -7.06 9.57
N MET A 30 -4.72 -7.65 9.54
CA MET A 30 -4.54 -9.05 9.17
C MET A 30 -3.28 -9.58 9.85
N ASN A 31 -3.32 -10.83 10.32
CA ASN A 31 -2.19 -11.51 10.96
C ASN A 31 -1.55 -10.72 12.13
N GLY A 32 -2.36 -9.96 12.87
CA GLY A 32 -1.89 -9.15 14.01
C GLY A 32 -1.23 -7.82 13.64
N CYS A 33 -1.23 -7.43 12.36
CA CYS A 33 -0.65 -6.18 11.90
C CYS A 33 -1.68 -5.30 11.18
N ALA A 34 -1.56 -3.98 11.36
CA ALA A 34 -2.28 -2.99 10.56
C ALA A 34 -1.56 -2.76 9.22
N GLN A 35 -2.31 -2.80 8.12
CA GLN A 35 -1.82 -2.64 6.76
C GLN A 35 -2.76 -1.72 5.98
N VAL A 36 -2.29 -1.19 4.84
CA VAL A 36 -3.08 -0.31 3.96
C VAL A 36 -2.94 -0.80 2.53
N ALA A 37 -4.06 -1.09 1.88
CA ALA A 37 -4.11 -1.40 0.46
C ALA A 37 -4.49 -0.15 -0.33
N HIS A 38 -3.74 0.16 -1.39
CA HIS A 38 -4.05 1.25 -2.30
C HIS A 38 -4.70 0.67 -3.55
N VAL A 39 -5.97 0.99 -3.79
CA VAL A 39 -6.74 0.43 -4.90
C VAL A 39 -7.55 1.49 -5.61
N SER A 40 -7.72 1.37 -6.92
CA SER A 40 -8.59 2.28 -7.67
C SER A 40 -10.03 2.21 -7.14
N ARG A 41 -10.78 3.31 -7.21
CA ARG A 41 -12.20 3.35 -6.81
C ARG A 41 -13.04 2.25 -7.44
N GLU A 42 -12.79 1.94 -8.72
CA GLU A 42 -13.46 0.87 -9.47
C GLU A 42 -13.21 -0.51 -8.85
N GLY A 43 -12.01 -0.73 -8.30
CA GLY A 43 -11.57 -1.98 -7.66
C GLY A 43 -11.89 -2.07 -6.16
N LEU A 44 -12.33 -0.98 -5.52
CA LEU A 44 -12.52 -0.89 -4.07
C LEU A 44 -13.46 -1.97 -3.52
N ARG A 45 -14.57 -2.21 -4.22
CA ARG A 45 -15.58 -3.21 -3.81
C ARG A 45 -15.02 -4.63 -3.83
N ARG A 46 -14.26 -4.98 -4.89
CA ARG A 46 -13.61 -6.29 -5.01
C ARG A 46 -12.50 -6.45 -3.97
N CYS A 47 -11.63 -5.44 -3.83
CA CYS A 47 -10.57 -5.44 -2.83
C CYS A 47 -11.11 -5.67 -1.41
N ARG A 48 -12.18 -4.98 -1.03
CA ARG A 48 -12.83 -5.19 0.27
C ARG A 48 -13.36 -6.62 0.45
N GLN A 49 -13.96 -7.21 -0.60
CA GLN A 49 -14.42 -8.59 -0.55
C GLN A 49 -13.27 -9.58 -0.43
N ASP A 50 -12.19 -9.41 -1.19
CA ASP A 50 -11.02 -10.28 -1.14
C ASP A 50 -10.33 -10.21 0.24
N LEU A 51 -10.20 -8.99 0.79
CA LEU A 51 -9.68 -8.78 2.14
C LEU A 51 -10.54 -9.51 3.17
N LEU A 52 -11.87 -9.36 3.13
CA LEU A 52 -12.79 -10.05 4.03
C LEU A 52 -12.74 -11.58 3.86
N ALA A 53 -12.64 -12.08 2.62
CA ALA A 53 -12.53 -13.51 2.32
C ALA A 53 -11.24 -14.13 2.88
N THR A 54 -10.18 -13.34 2.96
CA THR A 54 -8.90 -13.76 3.54
C THR A 54 -8.89 -13.64 5.08
N GLY A 55 -9.98 -13.14 5.69
CA GLY A 55 -10.09 -12.91 7.12
C GLY A 55 -9.48 -11.58 7.60
N ALA A 56 -9.24 -10.64 6.69
CA ALA A 56 -8.86 -9.28 7.09
C ALA A 56 -10.05 -8.58 7.75
N VAL A 57 -9.74 -7.76 8.74
CA VAL A 57 -10.71 -6.83 9.35
C VAL A 57 -10.49 -5.46 8.72
N LEU A 58 -11.45 -5.00 7.92
CA LEU A 58 -11.40 -3.65 7.35
C LEU A 58 -11.53 -2.60 8.46
N LEU A 59 -10.65 -1.61 8.46
CA LEU A 59 -10.75 -0.44 9.32
C LEU A 59 -11.53 0.64 8.57
N ASN A 60 -12.48 1.29 9.26
CA ASN A 60 -13.26 2.40 8.71
C ASN A 60 -12.49 3.71 8.78
#